data_AF-A0A961TG54-F1
#
_entry.id   AF-A0A961TG54-F1
#
_cell.length_a   1.000
_cell.length_b   1.000
_cell.length_c   1.000
_cell.angle_alpha   90.00
_cell.angle_beta   90.00
_cell.angle_gamma   90.00
#
_symmetry.space_group_name_H-M   'P 1'
#
loop_
_entity.id
_entity.type
_entity.pdbx_description
1 polymer ?
#
loop_
_entity_poly.entity_id
_entity_poly.type
_entity_poly.pdbx_seq_one_letter_code
_entity_poly.pdbx_strand_id
1 'polypeptide(L)'
;MTKNTKITARNRKTGFPLAGTVAIAVSLGALQGCNTQQVFTHGAVITQNQIDLIPVGSSRDQVLLALGTPSTTGSFDNEVFYYITQTKEKKFAYEKGKIVDQRILAVYFDETQTVANV
;
A
#
# COMPACT_ATOMS: atom_id res chain seq x y z
N MET A 1 20.88 66.16 47.82
CA MET A 1 19.41 66.12 47.73
C MET A 1 19.04 65.66 46.32
N THR A 2 18.92 64.34 46.08
CA THR A 2 17.65 63.61 45.76
C THR A 2 17.08 63.97 44.36
N LYS A 3 16.78 63.04 43.43
CA LYS A 3 16.06 61.76 43.57
C LYS A 3 16.37 60.78 42.43
N ASN A 4 16.53 59.50 42.78
CA ASN A 4 16.48 58.35 41.89
C ASN A 4 15.08 58.19 41.27
N THR A 5 15.01 58.11 39.95
CA THR A 5 13.77 57.83 39.21
C THR A 5 13.57 56.31 39.14
N LYS A 6 12.69 55.77 39.98
CA LYS A 6 12.27 54.36 39.90
C LYS A 6 11.33 54.19 38.70
N ILE A 7 11.76 53.45 37.68
CA ILE A 7 10.87 52.98 36.61
C ILE A 7 10.11 51.77 37.16
N THR A 8 8.88 52.02 37.61
CA THR A 8 7.93 51.00 38.04
C THR A 8 7.38 50.26 36.82
N ALA A 9 7.84 49.03 36.57
CA ALA A 9 7.27 48.14 35.56
C ALA A 9 5.83 47.75 35.96
N ARG A 10 4.85 48.15 35.15
CA ARG A 10 3.44 47.84 35.37
C ARG A 10 3.15 46.40 34.89
N ASN A 11 3.08 45.46 35.83
CA ASN A 11 2.74 44.06 35.58
C ASN A 11 1.26 43.93 35.16
N ARG A 12 0.98 43.81 33.86
CA ARG A 12 -0.36 43.57 33.32
C ARG A 12 -0.66 42.08 33.46
N LYS A 13 -1.33 41.69 34.55
CA LYS A 13 -1.88 40.34 34.72
C LYS A 13 -2.96 40.10 33.66
N THR A 14 -2.57 39.57 32.51
CA THR A 14 -3.51 39.04 31.50
C THR A 14 -4.04 37.71 32.02
N GLY A 15 -5.18 37.76 32.72
CA GLY A 15 -5.95 36.57 33.06
C GLY A 15 -6.49 35.94 31.79
N PHE A 16 -5.84 34.88 31.31
CA PHE A 16 -6.34 34.06 30.21
C PHE A 16 -7.35 33.05 30.80
N PRO A 17 -8.63 33.08 30.41
CA PRO A 17 -9.60 32.11 30.94
C PRO A 17 -9.28 30.70 30.45
N LEU A 18 -8.87 29.82 31.37
CA LEU A 18 -8.55 28.39 31.18
C LEU A 18 -9.67 27.59 30.45
N ALA A 19 -10.90 28.08 30.48
CA ALA A 19 -12.03 27.47 29.78
C ALA A 19 -11.96 27.60 28.24
N GLY A 20 -11.35 28.68 27.73
CA GLY A 20 -11.21 28.90 26.28
C GLY A 20 -10.20 27.97 25.63
N THR A 21 -9.15 27.59 26.36
CA THR A 21 -8.07 26.72 25.87
C THR A 21 -8.48 25.25 25.72
N VAL A 22 -9.43 24.76 26.53
CA VAL A 22 -9.89 23.36 26.46
C VAL A 22 -10.80 23.13 25.25
N ALA A 23 -11.71 24.08 24.96
CA ALA A 23 -12.61 23.97 23.81
C ALA A 23 -11.88 23.94 22.46
N ILE A 24 -10.80 24.72 22.33
CA ILE A 24 -9.97 24.74 21.12
C ILE A 24 -9.22 23.41 20.93
N ALA A 25 -8.67 22.84 22.01
CA ALA A 25 -7.96 21.56 21.96
C ALA A 25 -8.88 20.39 21.55
N VAL A 26 -10.14 20.37 21.99
CA VAL A 26 -11.11 19.33 21.62
C VAL A 26 -11.55 19.47 20.16
N SER A 27 -11.71 20.71 19.65
CA SER A 27 -12.11 20.94 18.26
C SER A 27 -11.02 20.54 17.24
N LEU A 28 -9.74 20.64 17.60
CA LEU A 28 -8.62 20.23 16.75
C LEU A 28 -8.44 18.70 16.66
N GLY A 29 -8.87 17.94 17.67
CA GLY A 29 -8.83 16.47 17.66
C GLY A 29 -9.86 15.82 16.72
N ALA A 30 -10.96 16.53 16.41
CA ALA A 30 -12.02 16.02 15.54
C ALA A 30 -11.65 16.00 14.05
N LEU A 31 -10.54 16.62 13.64
CA LEU A 31 -10.09 16.73 12.24
C LEU A 31 -9.20 15.55 11.78
N GLN A 32 -8.87 14.60 12.65
CA GLN A 32 -7.97 13.48 12.32
C GLN A 32 -8.63 12.35 11.52
N GLY A 33 -9.91 12.49 11.11
CA GLY A 33 -10.71 11.42 10.50
C GLY A 33 -10.56 11.23 8.99
N CYS A 34 -9.82 12.09 8.28
CA CYS A 34 -9.74 12.02 6.81
C CYS A 34 -8.37 11.55 6.34
N ASN A 35 -8.11 10.24 6.41
CA ASN A 35 -6.96 9.62 5.76
C ASN A 35 -7.44 8.76 4.59
N THR A 36 -7.61 9.37 3.42
CA THR A 36 -8.05 8.70 2.18
C THR A 36 -6.86 8.08 1.46
N GLN A 37 -5.99 7.36 2.18
CA GLN A 37 -4.97 6.54 1.54
C GLN A 37 -5.66 5.28 1.03
N GLN A 38 -5.73 5.14 -0.30
CA GLN A 38 -6.36 4.00 -0.94
C GLN A 38 -5.28 3.09 -1.52
N VAL A 39 -5.21 1.86 -1.00
CA VAL A 39 -4.37 0.78 -1.53
C VAL A 39 -5.21 -0.04 -2.49
N PHE A 40 -4.79 -0.09 -3.75
CA PHE A 40 -5.43 -0.84 -4.83
C PHE A 40 -4.55 -1.99 -5.26
N THR A 41 -4.90 -3.21 -4.87
CA THR A 41 -4.28 -4.42 -5.44
C THR A 41 -5.01 -4.79 -6.73
N HIS A 42 -4.27 -5.08 -7.80
CA HIS A 42 -4.78 -5.52 -9.09
C HIS A 42 -4.05 -6.79 -9.53
N GLY A 43 -4.77 -7.67 -10.22
CA GLY A 43 -4.23 -8.91 -10.78
C GLY A 43 -4.49 -10.15 -9.91
N ALA A 44 -4.09 -11.31 -10.44
CA ALA A 44 -4.19 -12.57 -9.72
C ALA A 44 -3.17 -12.57 -8.56
N VAL A 45 -3.65 -12.66 -7.32
CA VAL A 45 -2.79 -12.75 -6.13
C VAL A 45 -2.45 -14.21 -5.92
N ILE A 46 -1.28 -14.63 -6.39
CA ILE A 46 -0.81 -16.00 -6.18
C ILE A 46 -0.11 -16.10 -4.82
N THR A 47 -0.60 -17.01 -3.98
CA THR A 47 -0.03 -17.30 -2.66
C THR A 47 0.99 -18.43 -2.75
N GLN A 48 1.96 -18.48 -1.82
CA GLN A 48 2.99 -19.53 -1.84
C GLN A 48 2.39 -20.94 -1.78
N ASN A 49 1.33 -21.14 -0.98
CA ASN A 49 0.62 -22.41 -0.89
C ASN A 49 0.06 -22.89 -2.24
N GLN A 50 -0.29 -21.97 -3.14
CA GLN A 50 -0.77 -22.31 -4.48
C GLN A 50 0.36 -22.74 -5.42
N ILE A 51 1.57 -22.22 -5.21
CA ILE A 51 2.78 -22.64 -5.93
C ILE A 51 3.19 -24.04 -5.47
N ASP A 52 3.05 -24.36 -4.18
CA ASP A 52 3.36 -25.69 -3.65
C ASP A 52 2.41 -26.79 -4.19
N LEU A 53 1.23 -26.42 -4.68
CA LEU A 53 0.23 -27.35 -5.25
C LEU A 53 0.58 -27.81 -6.69
N ILE A 54 1.53 -27.16 -7.35
CA ILE A 54 1.97 -27.45 -8.72
C ILE A 54 3.46 -27.83 -8.73
N PRO A 55 3.80 -29.09 -8.43
CA PRO A 55 5.17 -29.55 -8.56
C PRO A 55 5.63 -29.52 -10.03
N VAL A 56 6.96 -29.46 -10.21
CA VAL A 56 7.58 -29.61 -11.53
C VAL A 56 7.16 -30.94 -12.14
N GLY A 57 6.71 -30.92 -13.40
CA GLY A 57 6.11 -32.05 -14.11
C GLY A 57 4.57 -32.07 -14.12
N SER A 58 3.89 -31.16 -13.42
CA SER A 58 2.43 -31.00 -13.51
C SER A 58 1.99 -30.64 -14.94
N SER A 59 0.82 -31.13 -15.36
CA SER A 59 0.28 -30.77 -16.67
C SER A 59 -0.27 -29.35 -16.69
N ARG A 60 -0.31 -28.74 -17.88
CA ARG A 60 -0.92 -27.42 -18.10
C ARG A 60 -2.32 -27.28 -17.48
N ASP A 61 -3.19 -28.28 -17.67
CA ASP A 61 -4.57 -28.23 -17.17
C ASP A 61 -4.61 -28.25 -15.63
N GLN A 62 -3.67 -28.97 -15.00
CA GLN A 62 -3.54 -28.97 -13.55
C GLN A 62 -3.12 -27.59 -13.03
N VAL A 63 -2.21 -26.90 -13.73
CA VAL A 63 -1.81 -25.52 -13.39
C VAL A 63 -2.99 -24.57 -13.52
N LEU A 64 -3.78 -24.68 -14.59
CA LEU A 64 -4.99 -23.87 -14.76
C LEU A 64 -6.03 -24.14 -13.67
N LEU A 65 -6.16 -25.39 -13.21
CA LEU A 65 -7.08 -25.73 -12.13
C LEU A 65 -6.60 -25.21 -10.76
N ALA A 66 -5.30 -25.22 -10.51
CA ALA A 66 -4.71 -24.80 -9.23
C ALA A 66 -4.53 -23.27 -9.12
N LEU A 67 -4.02 -22.62 -10.16
CA LEU A 67 -3.69 -21.20 -10.18
C LEU A 67 -4.72 -20.33 -10.93
N GLY A 68 -5.61 -20.94 -11.72
CA GLY A 68 -6.55 -20.21 -12.58
C GLY A 68 -5.90 -19.70 -13.87
N THR A 69 -6.65 -18.84 -14.57
CA THR A 69 -6.23 -18.27 -15.85
C THR A 69 -5.05 -17.30 -15.65
N PRO A 70 -3.96 -17.44 -16.43
CA PRO A 70 -2.83 -16.54 -16.33
C PRO A 70 -3.19 -15.10 -16.76
N SER A 71 -2.37 -14.14 -16.33
CA SER A 71 -2.56 -12.72 -16.72
C SER A 71 -2.14 -12.48 -18.16
N THR A 72 -1.11 -13.18 -18.63
CA THR A 72 -0.69 -13.20 -20.03
C THR A 72 0.02 -14.51 -20.35
N THR A 73 -0.06 -14.94 -21.61
CA THR A 73 0.66 -16.10 -22.12
C THR A 73 1.72 -15.64 -23.11
N GLY A 74 2.91 -16.20 -23.01
CA GLY A 74 4.00 -16.00 -23.96
C GLY A 74 4.34 -17.32 -24.64
N SER A 75 4.80 -17.24 -25.89
CA SER A 75 5.40 -18.38 -26.58
C SER A 75 6.76 -17.92 -27.10
N PHE A 76 7.79 -18.11 -26.27
CA PHE A 76 9.19 -17.89 -26.63
C PHE A 76 9.86 -19.25 -26.55
N ASP A 77 9.91 -19.93 -27.70
CA ASP A 77 10.28 -21.33 -27.91
C ASP A 77 9.35 -22.36 -27.23
N ASN A 78 8.94 -22.14 -25.97
CA ASN A 78 7.94 -22.93 -25.27
C ASN A 78 6.85 -22.04 -24.65
N GLU A 79 5.70 -22.62 -24.28
CA GLU A 79 4.59 -21.91 -23.65
C GLU A 79 4.99 -21.46 -22.23
N VAL A 80 4.68 -20.20 -21.88
CA VAL A 80 4.97 -19.63 -20.56
C VAL A 80 3.74 -18.89 -20.03
N PHE A 81 3.34 -19.20 -18.80
CA PHE A 81 2.27 -18.52 -18.10
C PHE A 81 2.82 -17.47 -17.15
N TYR A 82 2.37 -16.23 -17.34
CA TYR A 82 2.74 -15.12 -16.48
C TYR A 82 1.56 -14.74 -15.58
N TYR A 83 1.79 -14.79 -14.27
CA TYR A 83 0.90 -14.27 -13.25
C TYR A 83 1.51 -12.99 -12.69
N ILE A 84 0.86 -11.86 -12.95
CA ILE A 84 1.36 -10.55 -12.58
C ILE A 84 0.40 -9.93 -11.58
N THR A 85 0.88 -9.71 -10.36
CA THR A 85 0.18 -8.97 -9.31
C THR A 85 0.81 -7.59 -9.18
N GLN A 86 -0.02 -6.54 -9.16
CA GLN A 86 0.44 -5.16 -8.95
C GLN A 86 -0.37 -4.51 -7.82
N THR A 87 0.32 -4.02 -6.79
CA THR A 87 -0.26 -3.20 -5.73
C THR A 87 0.07 -1.74 -5.99
N LYS A 88 -0.95 -0.92 -6.16
CA LYS A 88 -0.84 0.52 -6.39
C LYS A 88 -1.36 1.26 -5.19
N GLU A 89 -0.61 2.25 -4.72
CA GLU A 89 -1.08 3.12 -3.64
C GLU A 89 -1.32 4.54 -4.16
N LYS A 90 -2.37 5.16 -3.62
CA LYS A 90 -2.69 6.57 -3.80
C LYS A 90 -2.81 7.22 -2.42
N LYS A 91 -2.01 8.27 -2.17
CA LYS A 91 -2.11 9.07 -0.94
C LYS A 91 -3.29 10.05 -0.99
N PHE A 92 -3.63 10.51 -2.19
CA PHE A 92 -4.76 11.39 -2.44
C PHE A 92 -5.58 10.88 -3.63
N ALA A 93 -6.91 11.09 -3.58
CA ALA A 93 -7.83 10.59 -4.62
C ALA A 93 -7.51 11.11 -6.04
N TYR A 94 -6.90 12.29 -6.15
CA TYR A 94 -6.51 12.91 -7.42
C TYR A 94 -5.07 12.57 -7.87
N GLU A 95 -4.27 11.91 -7.03
CA GLU A 95 -2.89 11.54 -7.38
C GLU A 95 -2.88 10.31 -8.31
N LYS A 96 -1.94 10.29 -9.26
CA LYS A 96 -1.68 9.09 -10.07
C LYS A 96 -1.17 7.98 -9.14
N GLY A 97 -1.83 6.83 -9.17
CA GLY A 97 -1.43 5.68 -8.35
C GLY A 97 -0.04 5.21 -8.74
N LYS A 98 0.83 5.05 -7.74
CA LYS A 98 2.20 4.55 -7.92
C LYS A 98 2.20 3.06 -7.60
N ILE A 99 2.90 2.26 -8.41
CA ILE A 99 3.10 0.84 -8.10
C ILE A 99 4.06 0.79 -6.90
N VAL A 100 3.60 0.21 -5.80
CA VAL A 100 4.37 0.04 -4.56
C VAL A 100 4.93 -1.37 -4.48
N ASP A 101 4.18 -2.35 -4.97
CA ASP A 101 4.62 -3.74 -5.04
C ASP A 101 4.23 -4.36 -6.38
N GLN A 102 5.11 -5.17 -6.95
CA GLN A 102 4.86 -5.92 -8.17
C GLN A 102 5.48 -7.30 -8.03
N ARG A 103 4.65 -8.33 -8.18
CA ARG A 103 5.05 -9.73 -8.10
C ARG A 103 4.77 -10.40 -9.44
N ILE A 104 5.76 -11.11 -9.96
CA ILE A 104 5.68 -11.82 -11.24
C ILE A 104 6.04 -13.27 -10.96
N LEU A 105 5.16 -14.18 -11.33
CA LEU A 105 5.40 -15.61 -11.34
C LEU A 105 5.35 -16.09 -12.80
N ALA A 106 6.40 -16.75 -13.24
CA ALA A 106 6.53 -17.27 -14.59
C ALA A 106 6.61 -18.80 -14.52
N VAL A 107 5.59 -19.48 -15.05
CA VAL A 107 5.56 -20.94 -15.14
C VAL A 107 5.94 -21.31 -16.56
N TYR A 108 7.06 -22.01 -16.70
CA TYR A 108 7.57 -22.49 -17.98
C TYR A 108 7.07 -23.91 -18.25
N PHE A 109 6.54 -24.12 -19.44
CA PHE A 109 6.17 -25.44 -19.92
C PHE A 109 7.24 -26.00 -20.86
N ASP A 110 7.36 -27.31 -20.93
CA ASP A 110 8.15 -28.00 -21.95
C ASP A 110 7.31 -28.32 -23.21
N GLU A 111 7.94 -28.95 -24.20
CA GLU A 111 7.27 -29.39 -25.43
C GLU A 111 6.16 -30.42 -25.17
N THR A 112 6.18 -31.10 -24.02
CA THR A 112 5.17 -32.09 -23.61
C THR A 112 4.01 -31.48 -22.83
N GLN A 113 3.95 -30.13 -22.75
CA GLN A 113 2.92 -29.36 -22.03
C GLN A 113 2.91 -29.62 -20.51
N THR A 114 4.07 -29.92 -19.94
CA THR A 114 4.28 -30.10 -18.51
C THR A 114 5.18 -29.02 -17.94
N VAL A 115 5.05 -28.73 -16.64
CA VAL A 115 5.82 -27.69 -15.96
C VAL A 115 7.29 -28.09 -15.92
N ALA A 116 8.15 -27.31 -16.57
CA ALA A 116 9.60 -27.49 -16.53
C ALA A 116 10.26 -26.65 -15.43
N ASN A 117 9.72 -25.45 -15.17
CA ASN A 117 10.29 -24.51 -14.20
C ASN A 117 9.23 -23.52 -13.68
N VAL A 118 9.37 -23.08 -12.43
CA VAL A 118 8.48 -22.14 -11.72
C VAL A 118 9.31 -21.14 -10.91
#